data_AF-A0A941CEB8-F1
#
_entry.id   AF-A0A941CEB8-F1
#
_cell.length_a   1.000
_cell.length_b   1.000
_cell.length_c   1.000
_cell.angle_alpha   90.00
_cell.angle_beta   90.00
_cell.angle_gamma   90.00
#
_symmetry.space_group_name_H-M   'P 1'
#
loop_
_entity.id
_entity.type
_entity.pdbx_description
1 polymer ?
#
loop_
_entity_poly.entity_id
_entity_poly.type
_entity_poly.pdbx_seq_one_letter_code
_entity_poly.pdbx_strand_id
1 'polypeptide(L)'
;MRNRVITKDSPNQQTNYLRLSRMGNELSSMLSELHSYRCEPCTPDMHEQYMELNHNGLKLKQTINQTTHLVKNVSERSNDVNSNKEINGIIEKYNRFQKHLSSYLSEAVVHH
;
A
#
# COMPACT_ATOMS: atom_id res chain seq x y z
N MET A 1 -41.87 0.32 13.92
CA MET A 1 -40.88 -0.59 13.30
C MET A 1 -39.99 0.24 12.39
N ARG A 2 -38.68 0.32 12.65
CA ARG A 2 -37.73 1.03 11.78
C ARG A 2 -37.30 0.08 10.67
N ASN A 3 -37.67 0.38 9.42
CA ASN A 3 -37.16 -0.33 8.25
C ASN A 3 -35.66 -0.04 8.14
N ARG A 4 -34.83 -1.06 8.39
CA ARG A 4 -33.41 -1.03 8.00
C ARG A 4 -33.37 -1.17 6.49
N VAL A 5 -33.15 -0.07 5.79
CA VAL A 5 -32.75 -0.09 4.39
C VAL A 5 -31.36 -0.74 4.37
N ILE A 6 -31.28 -1.97 3.87
CA ILE A 6 -30.00 -2.62 3.58
C ILE A 6 -29.52 -1.96 2.28
N THR A 7 -28.68 -0.95 2.41
CA THR A 7 -28.00 -0.33 1.27
C THR A 7 -26.97 -1.32 0.75
N LYS A 8 -27.17 -1.74 -0.50
CA LYS A 8 -26.27 -2.65 -1.22
C LYS A 8 -25.05 -1.82 -1.62
N ASP A 9 -23.86 -2.16 -1.13
CA ASP A 9 -22.60 -1.50 -1.51
C ASP A 9 -22.48 -1.44 -3.04
N SER A 10 -22.03 -0.30 -3.57
CA SER A 10 -21.82 -0.20 -5.02
C SER A 10 -20.72 -1.18 -5.46
N PRO A 11 -20.86 -1.87 -6.61
CA PRO A 11 -19.86 -2.82 -7.10
C PRO A 11 -18.44 -2.23 -7.20
N ASN A 12 -18.32 -0.93 -7.46
CA ASN A 12 -17.05 -0.19 -7.53
C ASN A 12 -16.38 -0.05 -6.15
N GLN A 13 -17.15 0.25 -5.10
CA GLN A 13 -16.63 0.35 -3.73
C GLN A 13 -16.12 -1.00 -3.22
N GLN A 14 -16.88 -2.07 -3.46
CA GLN A 14 -16.46 -3.42 -3.06
C GLN A 14 -15.18 -3.84 -3.81
N THR A 15 -15.08 -3.53 -5.10
CA THR A 15 -13.88 -3.79 -5.90
C THR A 15 -12.68 -3.01 -5.38
N ASN A 16 -12.85 -1.72 -5.09
CA ASN A 16 -11.80 -0.86 -4.57
C ASN A 16 -11.31 -1.27 -3.19
N TYR A 17 -12.22 -1.66 -2.30
CA TYR A 17 -11.88 -2.24 -1.01
C TYR A 17 -11.00 -3.49 -1.16
N LEU A 18 -11.42 -4.43 -2.02
CA LEU A 18 -10.65 -5.65 -2.27
C LEU A 18 -9.26 -5.36 -2.84
N ARG A 19 -9.14 -4.38 -3.75
CA ARG A 19 -7.85 -3.96 -4.32
C ARG A 19 -6.93 -3.39 -3.25
N LEU A 20 -7.40 -2.44 -2.45
CA LEU A 20 -6.59 -1.82 -1.39
C LEU A 20 -6.18 -2.84 -0.33
N SER A 21 -7.09 -3.73 0.06
CA SER A 21 -6.81 -4.80 1.02
C SER A 21 -5.68 -5.74 0.54
N ARG A 22 -5.75 -6.17 -0.73
CA ARG A 22 -4.68 -6.99 -1.34
C ARG A 22 -3.34 -6.26 -1.37
N MET A 23 -3.33 -5.00 -1.81
CA MET A 23 -2.11 -4.18 -1.83
C MET A 23 -1.51 -4.01 -0.43
N GLY A 24 -2.33 -3.82 0.60
CA GLY A 24 -1.87 -3.69 1.98
C GLY A 24 -1.21 -4.97 2.51
N ASN A 25 -1.74 -6.14 2.13
CA ASN A 25 -1.16 -7.43 2.46
C ASN A 25 0.17 -7.65 1.74
N GLU A 26 0.21 -7.43 0.42
CA GLU A 26 1.43 -7.56 -0.39
C GLU A 26 2.52 -6.59 0.08
N LEU A 27 2.18 -5.33 0.38
CA LEU A 27 3.11 -4.35 0.93
C LEU A 27 3.67 -4.77 2.29
N SER A 28 2.86 -5.43 3.12
CA SER A 28 3.34 -5.95 4.40
C SER A 28 4.35 -7.08 4.20
N SER A 29 4.14 -7.96 3.22
CA SER A 29 5.12 -8.98 2.85
C SER A 29 6.41 -8.38 2.31
N MET A 30 6.32 -7.38 1.42
CA MET A 30 7.47 -6.66 0.88
C MET A 30 8.29 -5.95 1.96
N LEU A 31 7.64 -5.34 2.95
CA LEU A 31 8.33 -4.72 4.10
C LEU A 31 9.02 -5.77 4.97
N SER A 32 8.39 -6.91 5.22
CA SER A 32 9.02 -8.03 5.92
C SER A 32 10.24 -8.56 5.18
N GLU A 33 10.17 -8.63 3.85
CA GLU A 33 11.30 -9.00 3.00
C GLU A 33 12.43 -7.98 3.13
N LEU A 34 12.15 -6.69 2.96
CA LEU A 34 13.13 -5.61 3.18
C LEU A 34 13.81 -5.73 4.56
N HIS A 35 13.03 -5.95 5.62
CA HIS A 35 13.53 -6.09 6.99
C HIS A 35 14.27 -7.39 7.26
N SER A 36 14.21 -8.38 6.36
CA SER A 36 14.94 -9.65 6.49
C SER A 36 16.41 -9.51 6.08
N TYR A 37 16.75 -8.51 5.26
CA TYR A 37 18.12 -8.14 4.88
C TYR A 37 18.85 -7.41 6.02
N ARG A 38 18.79 -7.95 7.24
CA ARG A 38 19.43 -7.36 8.43
C ARG A 38 20.96 -7.46 8.45
N CYS A 39 21.58 -8.13 7.48
CA CYS A 39 23.01 -7.97 7.31
C CYS A 39 23.25 -6.52 6.93
N GLU A 40 24.16 -5.87 7.65
CA GLU A 40 24.41 -4.45 7.53
C GLU A 40 24.53 -4.08 6.05
N PRO A 41 23.78 -3.06 5.57
CA PRO A 41 23.96 -2.57 4.22
C PRO A 41 25.45 -2.34 3.99
N CYS A 42 25.99 -3.07 3.03
CA CYS A 42 27.43 -3.20 2.78
C CYS A 42 28.11 -1.85 2.46
N THR A 43 27.32 -0.84 2.12
CA THR A 43 27.77 0.53 1.86
C THR A 43 26.82 1.55 2.50
N PRO A 44 27.31 2.77 2.82
CA PRO A 44 26.47 3.88 3.28
C PRO A 44 25.30 4.18 2.33
N ASP A 45 25.55 4.11 1.01
CA ASP A 45 24.52 4.35 -0.01
C ASP A 45 23.39 3.32 0.09
N MET A 46 23.72 2.04 0.28
CA MET A 46 22.71 0.99 0.50
C MET A 46 21.95 1.18 1.81
N HIS A 47 22.60 1.73 2.84
CA HIS A 47 21.95 2.05 4.10
C HIS A 47 20.91 3.16 3.93
N GLU A 48 21.27 4.23 3.22
CA GLU A 48 20.36 5.33 2.93
C GLU A 48 19.16 4.85 2.10
N GLN A 49 19.41 4.04 1.06
CA GLN A 49 18.35 3.43 0.26
C GLN A 49 17.40 2.56 1.10
N TYR A 50 17.95 1.72 1.98
CA TYR A 50 17.16 0.92 2.91
C TYR A 50 16.27 1.80 3.80
N MET A 51 16.84 2.85 4.39
CA MET A 51 16.12 3.76 5.29
C MET A 51 15.00 4.49 4.55
N GLU A 52 15.26 4.95 3.32
CA GLU A 52 14.26 5.59 2.47
C GLU A 52 13.13 4.61 2.10
N LEU A 53 13.47 3.39 1.65
CA LEU A 53 12.48 2.36 1.32
C LEU A 53 11.62 2.02 2.53
N ASN A 54 12.23 1.81 3.69
CA ASN A 54 11.51 1.50 4.92
C ASN A 54 10.55 2.64 5.29
N HIS A 55 11.02 3.90 5.27
CA HIS A 55 10.18 5.05 5.56
C HIS A 55 9.00 5.18 4.58
N ASN A 56 9.29 5.11 3.28
CA ASN A 56 8.28 5.25 2.24
C ASN A 56 7.26 4.10 2.26
N GLY A 57 7.70 2.87 2.50
CA GLY A 57 6.83 1.70 2.59
C GLY A 57 5.90 1.77 3.81
N LEU A 58 6.40 2.19 4.98
CA LEU A 58 5.56 2.39 6.17
C LEU A 58 4.50 3.48 5.96
N LYS A 59 4.89 4.61 5.35
CA LYS A 59 3.96 5.70 5.01
C LYS A 59 2.90 5.26 4.00
N LEU A 60 3.28 4.48 2.99
CA LEU A 60 2.35 3.93 2.02
C LEU A 60 1.38 2.95 2.69
N LYS A 61 1.86 2.09 3.59
CA LYS A 61 1.01 1.15 4.34
C LYS A 61 -0.03 1.87 5.19
N GLN A 62 0.38 2.93 5.89
CA GLN A 62 -0.55 3.78 6.65
C GLN A 62 -1.63 4.39 5.73
N THR A 63 -1.22 4.90 4.56
CA THR A 63 -2.13 5.47 3.56
C THR A 63 -3.14 4.43 3.08
N ILE A 64 -2.67 3.23 2.66
CA ILE A 64 -3.54 2.14 2.22
C ILE A 64 -4.53 1.74 3.32
N ASN A 65 -4.08 1.61 4.56
CA ASN A 65 -4.96 1.22 5.68
C ASN A 65 -6.05 2.27 5.94
N GLN A 66 -5.67 3.56 5.93
CA GLN A 66 -6.61 4.67 6.10
C GLN A 66 -7.64 4.70 4.97
N THR A 67 -7.20 4.65 3.71
CA THR A 67 -8.12 4.65 2.57
C THR A 67 -8.99 3.39 2.53
N THR A 68 -8.47 2.23 2.91
CA THR A 68 -9.26 0.98 3.02
C THR A 68 -10.38 1.13 4.06
N HIS A 69 -10.07 1.73 5.22
CA HIS A 69 -11.06 1.99 6.26
C HIS A 69 -12.12 3.00 5.81
N LEU A 70 -11.71 4.05 5.08
CA LEU A 70 -12.63 5.00 4.48
C LEU A 70 -13.55 4.32 3.46
N VAL A 71 -13.02 3.55 2.52
CA VAL A 71 -13.81 2.84 1.50
C VAL A 71 -14.76 1.81 2.14
N LYS A 72 -14.35 1.15 3.23
CA LYS A 72 -15.20 0.18 3.96
C LYS A 72 -16.36 0.84 4.70
N ASN A 73 -16.17 2.06 5.23
CA ASN A 73 -17.15 2.73 6.10
C ASN A 73 -18.00 3.78 5.38
N VAL A 74 -17.65 4.19 4.17
CA VAL A 74 -18.47 5.10 3.35
C VAL A 74 -19.63 4.31 2.75
N SER A 75 -20.64 4.04 3.58
CA SER A 75 -21.89 3.44 3.12
C SER A 75 -22.76 4.46 2.36
N GLU A 76 -22.58 5.78 2.50
CA GLU A 76 -23.60 6.72 1.99
C GLU A 76 -23.17 8.12 1.51
N ARG A 77 -21.89 8.54 1.47
CA ARG A 77 -21.59 9.95 1.13
C ARG A 77 -20.46 10.18 0.12
N SER A 78 -20.90 10.78 -1.00
CA SER A 78 -20.23 11.70 -1.92
C SER A 78 -19.15 11.17 -2.88
N ASN A 79 -19.56 11.13 -4.15
CA ASN A 79 -18.77 11.32 -5.37
C ASN A 79 -17.60 10.35 -5.64
N ASP A 80 -17.98 9.27 -6.35
CA ASP A 80 -17.18 8.18 -6.92
C ASP A 80 -15.90 8.62 -7.68
N VAL A 81 -15.84 9.85 -8.22
CA VAL A 81 -14.70 10.31 -9.03
C VAL A 81 -13.46 10.65 -8.18
N ASN A 82 -13.63 11.28 -7.01
CA ASN A 82 -12.50 11.69 -6.17
C ASN A 82 -11.85 10.49 -5.47
N SER A 83 -12.66 9.55 -4.99
CA SER A 83 -12.17 8.31 -4.39
C SER A 83 -11.39 7.45 -5.39
N ASN A 84 -11.84 7.36 -6.64
CA ASN A 84 -11.11 6.64 -7.68
C ASN A 84 -9.78 7.31 -8.04
N LYS A 85 -9.72 8.65 -8.09
CA LYS A 85 -8.47 9.38 -8.30
C LYS A 85 -7.45 9.14 -7.17
N GLU A 86 -7.92 9.15 -5.92
CA GLU A 86 -7.08 8.87 -4.76
C GLU A 86 -6.53 7.44 -4.80
N ILE A 87 -7.38 6.46 -5.10
CA ILE A 87 -6.99 5.05 -5.22
C ILE A 87 -5.98 4.84 -6.35
N ASN A 88 -6.18 5.48 -7.50
CA ASN A 88 -5.21 5.43 -8.60
C ASN A 88 -3.85 6.02 -8.16
N GLY A 89 -3.85 7.12 -7.40
CA GLY A 89 -2.62 7.67 -6.83
C GLY A 89 -1.92 6.71 -5.86
N ILE A 90 -2.68 5.94 -5.08
CA ILE A 90 -2.12 4.89 -4.21
C ILE A 90 -1.52 3.75 -5.04
N ILE A 91 -2.19 3.32 -6.11
CA ILE A 91 -1.70 2.29 -7.04
C ILE A 91 -0.37 2.71 -7.67
N GLU A 92 -0.26 3.96 -8.14
CA GLU A 92 0.99 4.45 -8.70
C GLU A 92 2.14 4.46 -7.68
N LYS A 93 1.86 4.91 -6.44
CA LYS A 93 2.85 4.90 -5.35
C LYS A 93 3.29 3.47 -5.01
N TYR A 94 2.35 2.54 -4.96
CA TYR A 94 2.61 1.12 -4.76
C TYR A 94 3.50 0.53 -5.86
N ASN A 95 3.16 0.77 -7.12
CA ASN A 95 3.96 0.28 -8.25
C ASN A 95 5.37 0.88 -8.25
N ARG A 96 5.52 2.17 -7.90
CA ARG A 96 6.85 2.80 -7.74
C ARG A 96 7.64 2.17 -6.59
N PHE A 97 7.01 1.97 -5.44
CA PHE A 97 7.64 1.31 -4.30
C PHE A 97 8.12 -0.09 -4.65
N GLN A 98 7.27 -0.90 -5.29
CA GLN A 98 7.62 -2.25 -5.72
C GLN A 98 8.85 -2.24 -6.64
N LYS A 99 8.88 -1.34 -7.63
CA LYS A 99 10.05 -1.20 -8.53
C LYS A 99 11.33 -0.84 -7.77
N HIS A 100 11.27 0.13 -6.86
CA HIS A 100 12.44 0.57 -6.10
C HIS A 100 12.93 -0.54 -5.17
N LEU A 101 12.02 -1.25 -4.50
CA LEU A 101 12.37 -2.39 -3.66
C LEU A 101 13.03 -3.49 -4.50
N SER A 102 12.47 -3.85 -5.66
CA SER A 102 13.09 -4.85 -6.54
C SER A 102 14.49 -4.45 -7.01
N SER A 103 14.72 -3.16 -7.32
CA SER A 103 16.06 -2.65 -7.66
C SER A 103 17.02 -2.84 -6.49
N TYR A 104 16.64 -2.36 -5.31
CA TYR A 104 17.44 -2.49 -4.09
C TYR A 104 17.76 -3.95 -3.77
N LEU A 105 16.78 -4.85 -3.85
CA LEU A 105 16.98 -6.27 -3.59
C LEU A 105 17.92 -6.90 -4.62
N SER A 106 17.81 -6.52 -5.90
CA SER A 106 18.72 -7.01 -6.94
C SER A 106 20.16 -6.57 -6.72
N GLU A 107 20.38 -5.37 -6.18
CA GLU A 107 21.70 -4.85 -5.82
C GLU A 107 22.21 -5.48 -4.52
N ALA A 108 21.36 -5.58 -3.50
CA ALA A 108 21.68 -6.17 -2.20
C ALA A 108 22.12 -7.64 -2.33
N VAL A 109 21.48 -8.43 -3.20
CA VAL A 109 21.86 -9.83 -3.46
C VAL A 109 23.28 -9.94 -4.05
N VAL A 110 23.77 -8.94 -4.79
CA VAL A 110 25.16 -8.97 -5.32
C VAL A 110 26.20 -8.76 -4.22
N HIS A 111 25.81 -8.14 -3.10
CA HIS A 111 26.69 -7.82 -1.98
C HIS A 111 26.61 -8.82 -0.80
N HIS A 112 25.80 -9.88 -0.95
CA HIS A 112 25.65 -11.01 -0.02
C HIS A 112 26.37 -12.25 -0.52
#